data_AF-A0A1Z8VX55-F1
#
_entry.id   AF-A0A1Z8VX55-F1
#
_cell.length_a   1.000
_cell.length_b   1.000
_cell.length_c   1.000
_cell.angle_alpha   90.00
_cell.angle_beta   90.00
_cell.angle_gamma   90.00
#
_symmetry.space_group_name_H-M   'P 1'
#
loop_
_entity.id
_entity.type
_entity.pdbx_description
1 polymer ?
#
loop_
_entity_poly.entity_id
_entity_poly.type
_entity_poly.pdbx_seq_one_letter_code
_entity_poly.pdbx_strand_id
1 'polypeptide(L)'
;MQIINPENPTLVLDGKEHEIEKLDYNAKYYIDQVQDLNAQMTQLKAKMHQVEVARAGFISLLKAELDKKVYSDGDTDDEETGDEASGD
;
A
#
# COMPACT_ATOMS: atom_id res chain seq x y z
N MET A 1 -16.02 -17.20 -11.00
CA MET A 1 -16.32 -18.34 -10.11
C MET A 1 -17.00 -17.81 -8.87
N GLN A 2 -18.17 -18.35 -8.53
CA GLN A 2 -18.88 -18.04 -7.29
C GLN A 2 -19.46 -19.34 -6.73
N ILE A 3 -19.46 -19.51 -5.41
CA ILE A 3 -20.23 -20.55 -4.75
C ILE A 3 -21.49 -19.91 -4.17
N ILE A 4 -22.64 -20.47 -4.53
CA ILE A 4 -23.97 -20.04 -4.06
C ILE A 4 -24.65 -21.19 -3.31
N ASN A 5 -25.79 -20.90 -2.69
CA ASN A 5 -26.64 -21.85 -1.97
C ASN A 5 -25.94 -22.50 -0.76
N PRO A 6 -26.14 -21.99 0.47
CA PRO A 6 -25.42 -22.46 1.65
C PRO A 6 -25.74 -23.92 2.04
N GLU A 7 -26.96 -24.37 1.78
CA GLU A 7 -27.40 -25.75 2.10
C GLU A 7 -26.91 -26.78 1.09
N ASN A 8 -26.74 -26.38 -0.18
CA ASN A 8 -26.22 -27.25 -1.24
C ASN A 8 -25.27 -26.45 -2.14
N PRO A 9 -23.98 -26.36 -1.76
CA PRO A 9 -23.00 -25.53 -2.45
C PRO A 9 -22.99 -25.79 -3.95
N THR A 10 -23.27 -24.75 -4.72
CA THR A 10 -23.33 -24.80 -6.18
C THR A 10 -22.29 -23.85 -6.74
N LEU A 11 -21.38 -24.38 -7.57
CA LEU A 11 -20.39 -23.59 -8.30
C LEU A 11 -21.05 -22.97 -9.52
N VAL A 12 -20.97 -21.64 -9.63
CA VAL A 12 -21.23 -20.91 -10.87
C VAL A 12 -19.89 -20.58 -11.54
N LEU A 13 -19.64 -21.21 -12.69
CA LEU A 13 -18.45 -21.01 -13.51
C LEU A 13 -18.86 -20.80 -14.97
N ASP A 14 -18.41 -19.71 -15.58
CA ASP A 14 -18.75 -19.33 -16.98
C ASP A 14 -20.25 -19.36 -17.29
N GLY A 15 -21.07 -18.93 -16.32
CA GLY A 15 -22.53 -18.89 -16.43
C GLY A 15 -23.22 -20.26 -16.31
N LYS A 16 -22.49 -21.31 -15.95
CA LYS A 16 -23.03 -22.66 -15.72
C LYS A 16 -23.00 -23.01 -14.24
N GLU A 17 -24.05 -23.68 -13.80
CA GLU A 17 -24.19 -24.16 -12.43
C GLU A 17 -23.76 -25.62 -12.33
N HIS A 18 -22.99 -25.92 -11.27
CA HIS A 18 -22.47 -27.24 -10.96
C HIS A 18 -22.68 -27.53 -9.47
N GLU A 19 -23.54 -28.49 -9.14
CA GLU A 19 -23.68 -28.96 -7.75
C GLU A 19 -22.35 -29.59 -7.31
N ILE A 20 -21.70 -28.98 -6.30
CA ILE A 20 -20.33 -29.36 -5.91
C ILE A 20 -20.29 -30.80 -5.42
N GLU A 21 -21.34 -31.27 -4.73
CA GLU A 21 -21.41 -32.64 -4.22
C GLU A 21 -21.26 -33.69 -5.34
N LYS A 22 -21.83 -33.41 -6.53
CA LYS A 22 -21.81 -34.31 -7.69
C LYS A 22 -20.52 -34.26 -8.49
N LEU A 23 -19.60 -33.35 -8.16
CA LEU A 23 -18.30 -33.26 -8.82
C LEU A 23 -17.33 -34.34 -8.36
N ASP A 24 -16.39 -34.68 -9.23
CA ASP A 24 -15.30 -35.58 -8.90
C ASP A 24 -14.31 -34.94 -7.90
N TYR A 25 -13.40 -35.77 -7.40
CA TYR A 25 -12.40 -35.35 -6.42
C TYR A 25 -11.50 -34.22 -6.93
N ASN A 26 -11.07 -34.31 -8.19
CA ASN A 26 -10.13 -33.33 -8.76
C ASN A 26 -10.81 -31.97 -8.92
N ALA A 27 -12.06 -31.94 -9.37
CA ALA A 27 -12.85 -30.71 -9.51
C ALA A 27 -13.07 -30.03 -8.15
N LYS A 28 -13.42 -30.80 -7.10
CA LYS A 28 -13.53 -30.28 -5.73
C LYS A 28 -12.20 -29.72 -5.23
N TYR A 29 -11.11 -30.44 -5.44
CA TYR A 29 -9.77 -29.97 -5.09
C TYR A 29 -9.42 -28.65 -5.81
N TYR A 30 -9.71 -28.52 -7.10
CA TYR A 30 -9.45 -27.28 -7.83
C TYR A 30 -10.31 -26.10 -7.35
N ILE A 31 -11.56 -26.36 -6.97
CA ILE A 31 -12.43 -25.34 -6.34
C ILE A 31 -11.75 -24.82 -5.07
N ASP A 32 -11.28 -25.72 -4.19
CA ASP A 32 -10.61 -25.36 -2.95
C ASP A 32 -9.33 -24.55 -3.22
N GLN A 33 -8.51 -24.98 -4.19
CA GLN A 33 -7.29 -24.26 -4.56
C GLN A 33 -7.60 -22.85 -5.08
N VAL A 34 -8.64 -22.67 -5.91
CA VAL A 34 -9.02 -21.36 -6.41
C VAL A 34 -9.52 -20.46 -5.28
N GLN A 35 -10.29 -20.99 -4.32
CA GLN A 35 -10.73 -20.22 -3.16
C GLN A 35 -9.56 -19.77 -2.29
N ASP A 36 -8.60 -20.67 -2.01
CA ASP A 36 -7.39 -20.35 -1.27
C ASP A 36 -6.56 -19.26 -1.97
N LEU A 37 -6.32 -19.40 -3.28
CA LEU A 37 -5.59 -18.42 -4.06
C LEU A 37 -6.27 -17.04 -4.07
N ASN A 38 -7.60 -16.98 -4.09
CA ASN A 38 -8.34 -15.71 -3.98
C ASN A 38 -8.13 -15.04 -2.61
N ALA A 39 -8.07 -15.82 -1.52
CA ALA A 39 -7.77 -15.31 -0.19
C ALA A 39 -6.33 -14.79 -0.10
N GLN A 40 -5.36 -15.56 -0.59
CA GLN A 40 -3.96 -15.15 -0.66
C GLN A 40 -3.79 -13.86 -1.48
N MET A 41 -4.46 -13.75 -2.63
CA MET A 41 -4.41 -12.56 -3.47
C MET A 41 -4.94 -11.32 -2.75
N THR A 42 -6.00 -11.46 -1.95
CA THR A 42 -6.53 -10.36 -1.14
C THR A 42 -5.52 -9.88 -0.11
N GLN A 43 -4.85 -10.81 0.58
CA GLN A 43 -3.80 -10.50 1.56
C GLN A 43 -2.60 -9.80 0.90
N LEU A 44 -2.16 -10.30 -0.26
CA LEU A 44 -1.04 -9.71 -1.01
C LEU A 44 -1.34 -8.30 -1.49
N LYS A 45 -2.57 -8.03 -1.97
CA LYS A 45 -3.01 -6.68 -2.36
C LYS A 45 -2.99 -5.72 -1.18
N ALA A 46 -3.47 -6.16 -0.01
CA ALA A 46 -3.40 -5.35 1.22
C ALA A 46 -1.96 -5.05 1.61
N LYS A 47 -1.06 -6.04 1.49
CA LYS A 47 0.36 -5.86 1.79
C LYS A 47 1.03 -4.89 0.81
N MET A 48 0.74 -5.00 -0.47
CA MET A 48 1.25 -4.09 -1.50
C MET A 48 0.84 -2.65 -1.18
N HIS A 49 -0.45 -2.41 -0.89
CA HIS A 49 -0.95 -1.10 -0.51
C HIS A 49 -0.24 -0.56 0.74
N GLN A 50 -0.03 -1.39 1.77
CA GLN A 50 0.70 -0.99 2.97
C GLN A 50 2.13 -0.51 2.65
N VAL A 51 2.84 -1.24 1.77
CA VAL A 51 4.20 -0.91 1.36
C VAL A 51 4.23 0.40 0.56
N GLU A 52 3.27 0.63 -0.33
CA GLU A 52 3.18 1.86 -1.11
C GLU A 52 2.93 3.09 -0.24
N VAL A 53 1.99 3.00 0.72
CA VAL A 53 1.72 4.07 1.68
C VAL A 53 2.95 4.35 2.54
N ALA A 54 3.61 3.31 3.07
CA ALA A 54 4.82 3.47 3.86
C ALA A 54 5.95 4.13 3.06
N ARG A 55 6.17 3.70 1.80
CA ARG A 55 7.16 4.29 0.89
C ARG A 55 6.90 5.78 0.68
N ALA A 56 5.66 6.15 0.39
CA ALA A 56 5.27 7.54 0.20
C ALA A 56 5.51 8.37 1.48
N GLY A 57 5.15 7.83 2.65
CA GLY A 57 5.41 8.45 3.94
C GLY A 57 6.90 8.70 4.19
N PHE A 58 7.76 7.70 3.97
CA PHE A 58 9.21 7.86 4.13
C PHE A 58 9.81 8.85 3.15
N ILE A 59 9.33 8.93 1.90
CA ILE A 59 9.77 9.96 0.96
C ILE A 59 9.43 11.36 1.47
N SER A 60 8.23 11.56 2.02
CA SER A 60 7.83 12.85 2.60
C SER A 60 8.71 13.22 3.80
N LEU A 61 9.01 12.26 4.68
CA LEU A 61 9.93 12.46 5.81
C LEU A 61 11.34 12.81 5.32
N LEU A 62 11.84 12.12 4.29
CA LEU A 62 13.15 12.40 3.71
C LEU A 62 13.22 13.81 3.13
N LYS A 63 12.19 14.25 2.40
CA LYS A 63 12.11 15.63 1.87
C LYS A 63 12.17 16.66 3.00
N ALA A 64 11.32 16.48 4.02
CA ALA A 64 11.31 17.37 5.18
C ALA A 64 12.68 17.43 5.89
N GLU A 65 13.41 16.32 5.94
CA GLU A 65 14.74 16.29 6.55
C GLU A 65 15.80 16.98 5.68
N LEU A 66 15.73 16.82 4.36
CA LEU A 66 16.62 17.52 3.43
C LEU A 66 16.37 19.04 3.46
N ASP A 67 15.11 19.47 3.52
CA ASP A 67 14.75 20.89 3.59
C ASP A 67 15.28 21.56 4.87
N LYS A 68 15.33 20.84 6.00
CA LYS A 68 15.97 21.34 7.24
C LYS A 68 17.48 21.59 7.06
N LYS A 69 18.15 20.77 6.24
CA LYS A 69 19.61 20.86 6.02
C LYS A 69 20.02 21.92 5.00
N VAL A 70 19.08 22.52 4.28
CA VAL A 70 19.36 23.63 3.33
C VAL A 70 19.53 24.97 4.07
N TYR A 71 19.14 25.08 5.34
CA TYR A 71 19.18 26.34 6.11
C TYR A 71 19.89 26.27 7.46
N SER A 72 20.78 25.30 7.69
CA SER A 72 21.59 25.25 8.94
C SER A 72 23.08 25.45 8.74
N ASP A 73 23.52 25.94 7.58
CA ASP A 73 24.92 26.26 7.33
C ASP A 73 25.01 27.54 6.48
N GLY A 74 25.09 28.69 7.14
CA GLY A 74 25.51 29.96 6.52
C GLY A 74 24.44 31.04 6.32
N ASP A 75 23.79 31.51 7.40
CA ASP A 75 23.29 32.90 7.43
C ASP A 75 24.13 33.69 8.47
N THR A 76 25.40 33.87 8.12
CA THR A 76 26.19 35.02 8.53
C THR A 76 26.09 36.02 7.40
N ASP A 77 25.42 37.15 7.64
CA ASP A 77 25.62 38.47 6.99
C ASP A 77 24.90 39.48 7.93
N ASP A 78 25.63 40.11 8.83
CA ASP A 78 26.11 41.50 8.71
C ASP A 78 25.17 42.51 9.40
N GLU A 79 25.23 42.59 10.74
CA GLU A 79 24.99 43.88 11.41
C GLU A 79 26.33 44.63 11.46
N GLU A 80 26.59 45.37 10.38
CA GLU A 80 27.63 46.39 10.30
C GLU A 80 27.26 47.53 11.28
N THR A 81 27.65 47.42 12.55
CA THR A 81 27.59 48.53 13.51
C THR A 81 28.73 49.50 13.22
N GLY A 82 28.60 50.26 12.14
CA GLY A 82 29.40 51.45 11.87
C GLY A 82 28.75 52.67 12.50
N ASP A 83 29.05 52.94 13.78
CA ASP A 83 28.84 54.28 14.34
C ASP A 83 29.99 54.67 15.27
N GLU A 84 31.11 55.07 14.66
CA GLU A 84 32.05 56.00 15.28
C GLU A 84 32.51 57.02 14.22
N ALA A 85 31.95 58.23 14.26
CA ALA A 85 32.76 59.46 14.33
C ALA A 85 31.89 60.74 14.34
N SER A 86 32.11 61.50 15.42
CA SER A 86 31.76 62.89 15.70
C SER A 86 31.95 63.91 14.56
N GLY A 87 31.10 64.94 14.55
CA GLY A 87 31.40 66.23 13.92
C GLY A 87 30.46 67.35 14.38
N ASP A 88 30.91 68.13 15.35
CA ASP A 88 30.42 69.48 15.72
C ASP A 88 31.59 70.46 15.46
#